data_AF-A0A550BSG5-F1
#
_entry.id   AF-A0A550BSG5-F1
#
_cell.length_a   1.000
_cell.length_b   1.000
_cell.length_c   1.000
_cell.angle_alpha   90.00
_cell.angle_beta   90.00
_cell.angle_gamma   90.00
#
_symmetry.space_group_name_H-M   'P 1'
#
loop_
_entity.id
_entity.type
_entity.pdbx_description
1 polymer ?
#
loop_
_entity_poly.entity_id
_entity_poly.type
_entity_poly.pdbx_seq_one_letter_code
_entity_poly.pdbx_strand_id
1 'polypeptide(L)'
;MKVFTSDIRPASLFPDLQIAYFIYGSNHWLFSYCLCLSDHRNLEADARLRNALIQPFKNLLDSLEPYFLRMADTWSAFVEVCDAYRAALPPLLDVDTLETHLKRIQRGYEAVLLRIDDLSLAGARTRDSLRAFDDSITHYLANAPIINRLTRCLDLDCYRNDTGADYLRNVISQIQPFDRDSEFIVSMKSAVSDAIKSLPVTLVKMRALEVVDRTSVSDDIGFTRSMVTIWVGKDKRRANMVKTYDKEIHEGNRY
;
A
#
# COMPACT_ATOMS: atom_id res chain seq x y z
N MET A 1 26.31 -12.37 18.64
CA MET A 1 26.66 -11.84 17.31
C MET A 1 26.52 -10.33 17.37
N LYS A 2 27.63 -9.57 17.39
CA LYS A 2 27.59 -8.11 17.38
C LYS A 2 27.23 -7.67 15.96
N VAL A 3 26.06 -7.09 15.80
CA VAL A 3 25.60 -6.52 14.53
C VAL A 3 26.28 -5.15 14.38
N PHE A 4 27.40 -5.13 13.64
CA PHE A 4 27.86 -3.95 12.90
C PHE A 4 26.68 -3.49 12.00
N THR A 5 26.33 -2.22 11.84
CA THR A 5 27.05 -0.95 11.94
C THR A 5 26.00 0.15 12.09
N SER A 6 26.37 1.23 12.78
CA SER A 6 25.76 2.57 12.68
C SER A 6 25.02 2.78 11.36
N ASP A 7 23.71 3.05 11.43
CA ASP A 7 22.89 3.50 10.32
C ASP A 7 23.38 4.90 9.91
N ILE A 8 24.48 4.96 9.15
CA ILE A 8 25.01 6.19 8.52
C ILE A 8 24.26 6.36 7.19
N ARG A 9 22.93 6.39 7.26
CA ARG A 9 22.19 7.12 6.25
C ARG A 9 22.17 8.56 6.77
N PRO A 10 22.71 9.55 6.03
CA PRO A 10 22.45 10.94 6.40
C PRO A 10 20.95 11.07 6.61
N ALA A 11 20.53 11.76 7.68
CA ALA A 11 19.13 11.97 7.97
C ALA A 11 18.45 12.42 6.67
N SER A 12 17.64 11.54 6.08
CA SER A 12 17.00 11.81 4.80
C SER A 12 16.26 13.14 4.93
N LEU A 13 16.34 13.99 3.92
CA LEU A 13 15.50 15.20 3.84
C LEU A 13 14.01 14.85 3.98
N PHE A 14 13.65 13.60 3.69
CA PHE A 14 12.31 13.04 3.74
C PHE A 14 12.23 11.88 4.74
N PRO A 15 12.26 12.14 6.07
CA PRO A 15 12.16 11.10 7.09
C PRO A 15 10.80 10.38 7.04
N ASP A 16 9.76 11.09 6.63
CA ASP A 16 8.42 10.58 6.30
C ASP A 16 8.44 9.50 5.21
N LEU A 17 9.35 9.61 4.23
CA LEU A 17 9.46 8.60 3.16
C LEU A 17 10.13 7.31 3.59
N GLN A 18 10.93 7.34 4.66
CA GLN A 18 11.42 6.11 5.26
C GLN A 18 10.28 5.29 5.85
N ILE A 19 9.31 5.96 6.49
CA ILE A 19 8.08 5.31 7.00
C ILE A 19 7.22 4.82 5.83
N ALA A 20 7.09 5.62 4.77
CA ALA A 20 6.40 5.21 3.53
C ALA A 20 7.01 3.95 2.89
N TYR A 21 8.35 3.81 2.92
CA TYR A 21 9.01 2.60 2.43
C TYR A 21 8.61 1.36 3.24
N PHE A 22 8.53 1.46 4.56
CA PHE A 22 8.08 0.35 5.40
C PHE A 22 6.61 -0.01 5.13
N ILE A 23 5.75 0.99 4.95
CA ILE A 23 4.35 0.82 4.52
C ILE A 23 4.28 0.05 3.19
N TYR A 24 5.02 0.51 2.19
CA TYR A 24 5.09 -0.14 0.88
C TYR A 24 5.59 -1.58 0.98
N GLY A 25 6.62 -1.84 1.80
CA GLY A 25 7.17 -3.18 2.05
C GLY A 25 6.15 -4.11 2.70
N SER A 26 5.46 -3.65 3.74
CA SER A 26 4.40 -4.41 4.42
C SER A 26 3.23 -4.75 3.48
N ASN A 27 2.92 -3.87 2.53
CA ASN A 27 1.89 -4.13 1.50
C ASN A 27 2.35 -5.06 0.35
N HIS A 28 3.60 -5.52 0.35
CA HIS A 28 4.04 -6.52 -0.63
C HIS A 28 3.31 -7.85 -0.46
N TRP A 29 2.90 -8.23 0.76
CA TRP A 29 2.15 -9.47 1.00
C TRP A 29 0.77 -9.45 0.32
N LEU A 30 0.11 -8.30 0.32
CA LEU A 30 -1.15 -8.08 -0.40
C LEU A 30 -0.98 -8.25 -1.91
N PHE A 31 0.19 -7.90 -2.46
CA PHE A 31 0.51 -8.15 -3.86
C PHE A 31 0.73 -9.63 -4.18
N SER A 32 1.45 -10.36 -3.30
CA SER A 32 1.62 -11.80 -3.43
C SER A 32 0.26 -12.51 -3.40
N TYR A 33 -0.66 -12.07 -2.53
CA TYR A 33 -2.04 -12.55 -2.53
C TYR A 33 -2.75 -12.29 -3.87
N CYS A 34 -2.63 -11.07 -4.43
CA CYS A 34 -3.22 -10.73 -5.73
C CYS A 34 -2.68 -11.60 -6.89
N LEU A 35 -1.43 -12.06 -6.81
CA LEU A 35 -0.81 -12.96 -7.80
C LEU A 35 -1.32 -14.40 -7.68
N CYS A 36 -1.59 -14.85 -6.45
CA CYS A 36 -2.17 -16.16 -6.15
C CYS A 36 -3.68 -16.24 -6.41
N LEU A 37 -4.32 -15.16 -6.87
CA LEU A 37 -5.74 -15.19 -7.26
C LEU A 37 -6.00 -16.22 -8.38
N SER A 38 -5.01 -16.50 -9.23
CA SER A 38 -5.10 -17.57 -10.23
C SER A 38 -5.25 -18.98 -9.62
N ASP A 39 -4.71 -19.23 -8.43
CA ASP A 39 -4.92 -20.47 -7.68
C ASP A 39 -6.36 -20.58 -7.13
N HIS A 40 -7.11 -19.47 -7.13
CA HIS A 40 -8.51 -19.41 -6.74
C HIS A 40 -9.46 -19.83 -7.87
N ARG A 41 -8.94 -20.25 -9.04
CA ARG A 41 -9.74 -21.01 -10.03
C ARG A 41 -10.37 -22.28 -9.41
N ASN A 42 -9.79 -22.79 -8.32
CA ASN A 42 -10.39 -23.85 -7.51
C ASN A 42 -11.68 -23.42 -6.78
N LEU A 43 -11.90 -22.12 -6.54
CA LEU A 43 -13.18 -21.60 -6.01
C LEU A 43 -14.34 -21.88 -6.98
N GLU A 44 -14.06 -21.96 -8.28
CA GLU A 44 -15.09 -22.15 -9.31
C GLU A 44 -15.41 -23.63 -9.56
N ALA A 45 -14.50 -24.53 -9.18
CA ALA A 45 -14.60 -25.97 -9.43
C ALA A 45 -15.67 -26.66 -8.57
N ASP A 46 -15.91 -26.19 -7.34
CA ASP A 46 -16.91 -26.73 -6.42
C ASP A 46 -18.12 -25.78 -6.31
N ALA A 47 -19.32 -26.28 -6.64
CA ALA A 47 -20.53 -25.48 -6.65
C ALA A 47 -20.95 -24.97 -5.25
N ARG A 48 -20.66 -25.71 -4.17
CA ARG A 48 -20.98 -25.31 -2.79
C ARG A 48 -20.03 -24.21 -2.32
N LEU A 49 -18.75 -24.38 -2.60
CA LEU A 49 -17.70 -23.42 -2.25
C LEU A 49 -17.88 -22.13 -3.04
N ARG A 50 -18.15 -22.21 -4.35
CA ARG A 50 -18.51 -21.07 -5.19
C ARG A 50 -19.72 -20.32 -4.64
N ASN A 51 -20.82 -21.02 -4.34
CA ASN A 51 -22.04 -20.37 -3.84
C ASN A 51 -21.84 -19.68 -2.48
N ALA A 52 -20.97 -20.21 -1.62
CA ALA A 52 -20.69 -19.63 -0.31
C ALA A 52 -19.71 -18.45 -0.37
N LEU A 53 -18.69 -18.51 -1.24
CA LEU A 53 -17.53 -17.64 -1.17
C LEU A 53 -17.41 -16.63 -2.31
N ILE A 54 -18.10 -16.82 -3.45
CA ILE A 54 -17.91 -15.94 -4.62
C ILE A 54 -18.29 -14.49 -4.36
N GLN A 55 -19.40 -14.25 -3.65
CA GLN A 55 -19.86 -12.88 -3.39
C GLN A 55 -18.99 -12.15 -2.35
N PRO A 56 -18.66 -12.75 -1.18
CA PRO A 56 -17.69 -12.16 -0.26
C PRO A 56 -16.33 -11.87 -0.92
N PHE A 57 -15.89 -12.77 -1.81
CA PHE A 57 -14.64 -12.60 -2.53
C PHE A 57 -14.69 -11.45 -3.56
N LYS A 58 -15.78 -11.30 -4.32
CA LYS A 58 -15.97 -10.12 -5.20
C LYS A 58 -15.96 -8.82 -4.42
N ASN A 59 -16.66 -8.76 -3.29
CA ASN A 59 -16.66 -7.57 -2.42
C ASN A 59 -15.23 -7.24 -1.94
N LEU A 60 -14.40 -8.24 -1.67
CA LEU A 60 -13.00 -8.05 -1.33
C LEU A 60 -12.22 -7.45 -2.52
N LEU A 61 -12.36 -7.99 -3.73
CA LEU A 61 -11.70 -7.45 -4.93
C LEU A 61 -12.11 -5.99 -5.19
N ASP A 62 -13.41 -5.68 -5.08
CA ASP A 62 -13.97 -4.33 -5.21
C ASP A 62 -13.38 -3.34 -4.19
N SER A 63 -12.98 -3.83 -3.01
CA SER A 63 -12.33 -3.01 -1.99
C SER A 63 -10.83 -2.78 -2.24
N LEU A 64 -10.15 -3.75 -2.88
CA LEU A 64 -8.71 -3.74 -3.12
C LEU A 64 -8.30 -2.79 -4.24
N GLU A 65 -9.03 -2.72 -5.36
CA GLU A 65 -8.71 -1.79 -6.46
C GLU A 65 -8.65 -0.32 -5.95
N PRO A 66 -9.68 0.22 -5.29
CA PRO A 66 -9.63 1.56 -4.72
C PRO A 66 -8.49 1.76 -3.72
N TYR A 67 -8.19 0.76 -2.88
CA TYR A 67 -7.10 0.84 -1.91
C TYR A 67 -5.74 1.06 -2.57
N PHE A 68 -5.42 0.26 -3.60
CA PHE A 68 -4.18 0.41 -4.36
C PHE A 68 -4.11 1.76 -5.10
N LEU A 69 -5.23 2.23 -5.65
CA LEU A 69 -5.28 3.54 -6.29
C LEU A 69 -5.01 4.66 -5.27
N ARG A 70 -5.57 4.59 -4.06
CA ARG A 70 -5.29 5.59 -3.00
C ARG A 70 -3.84 5.58 -2.52
N MET A 71 -3.19 4.42 -2.49
CA MET A 71 -1.74 4.36 -2.27
C MET A 71 -0.97 5.05 -3.39
N ALA A 72 -1.28 4.72 -4.64
CA ALA A 72 -0.64 5.35 -5.80
C ALA A 72 -0.83 6.88 -5.82
N ASP A 73 -2.01 7.36 -5.42
CA ASP A 73 -2.29 8.80 -5.29
C ASP A 73 -1.44 9.42 -4.19
N THR A 74 -1.33 8.77 -3.02
CA THR A 74 -0.49 9.23 -1.89
C THR A 74 0.97 9.35 -2.32
N TRP A 75 1.52 8.34 -3.01
CA TRP A 75 2.87 8.37 -3.56
C TRP A 75 3.04 9.47 -4.61
N SER A 76 2.03 9.71 -5.45
CA SER A 76 2.08 10.78 -6.44
C SER A 76 2.21 12.16 -5.79
N ALA A 77 1.55 12.39 -4.64
CA ALA A 77 1.73 13.64 -3.90
C ALA A 77 3.14 13.79 -3.30
N PHE A 78 3.77 12.69 -2.87
CA PHE A 78 5.18 12.74 -2.46
C PHE A 78 6.13 13.08 -3.61
N VAL A 79 5.83 12.65 -4.84
CA VAL A 79 6.58 13.08 -6.04
C VAL A 79 6.48 14.59 -6.22
N GLU A 80 5.28 15.17 -6.05
CA GLU A 80 5.07 16.62 -6.14
C GLU A 80 5.86 17.39 -5.07
N VAL A 81 5.96 16.85 -3.85
CA VAL A 81 6.80 17.39 -2.77
C VAL A 81 8.28 17.37 -3.19
N CYS A 82 8.77 16.25 -3.73
CA CYS A 82 10.16 16.14 -4.22
C CYS A 82 10.45 17.18 -5.31
N ASP A 83 9.52 17.33 -6.27
CA ASP A 83 9.65 18.32 -7.35
C ASP A 83 9.66 19.77 -6.82
N ALA A 84 8.86 20.05 -5.79
CA ALA A 84 8.84 21.35 -5.13
C ALA A 84 10.15 21.65 -4.39
N TYR A 85 10.73 20.68 -3.68
CA TYR A 85 12.05 20.83 -3.05
C TYR A 85 13.15 21.02 -4.08
N ARG A 86 13.14 20.25 -5.17
CA ARG A 86 14.13 20.39 -6.25
C ARG A 86 14.07 21.78 -6.89
N ALA A 87 12.87 22.32 -7.11
CA ALA A 87 12.69 23.67 -7.61
C ALA A 87 13.16 24.75 -6.63
N ALA A 88 13.21 24.45 -5.32
CA ALA A 88 13.61 25.38 -4.27
C ALA A 88 15.13 25.36 -3.97
N LEU A 89 15.88 24.39 -4.49
CA LEU A 89 17.33 24.27 -4.26
C LEU A 89 18.22 25.36 -4.89
N PRO A 90 17.92 25.88 -6.09
CA PRO A 90 18.72 26.95 -6.68
C PRO A 90 18.81 28.18 -5.75
N PRO A 91 19.94 28.93 -5.78
CA PRO A 91 20.10 30.14 -4.97
C PRO A 91 19.09 31.22 -5.36
N LEU A 92 18.67 32.01 -4.37
CA LEU A 92 17.69 33.08 -4.54
C LEU A 92 18.23 34.27 -5.32
N LEU A 93 17.34 34.89 -6.10
CA LEU A 93 17.53 36.24 -6.65
C LEU A 93 16.93 37.31 -5.68
N ASP A 94 15.91 36.96 -4.88
CA ASP A 94 15.21 37.83 -3.91
C ASP A 94 14.45 37.04 -2.81
N VAL A 95 13.89 37.75 -1.81
CA VAL A 95 13.18 37.19 -0.63
C VAL A 95 11.76 36.69 -0.96
N ASP A 96 11.03 37.34 -1.88
CA ASP A 96 9.65 36.96 -2.25
C ASP A 96 9.61 35.57 -2.89
N THR A 97 10.70 35.22 -3.58
CA THR A 97 10.92 33.89 -4.14
C THR A 97 11.02 32.81 -3.04
N LEU A 98 11.58 33.11 -1.86
CA LEU A 98 11.66 32.16 -0.73
C LEU A 98 10.28 31.81 -0.18
N GLU A 99 9.45 32.82 0.06
CA GLU A 99 8.10 32.63 0.58
C GLU A 99 7.25 31.79 -0.39
N THR A 100 7.41 32.02 -1.68
CA THR A 100 6.73 31.26 -2.73
C THR A 100 7.11 29.76 -2.70
N HIS A 101 8.40 29.44 -2.56
CA HIS A 101 8.84 28.05 -2.46
C HIS A 101 8.37 27.36 -1.17
N LEU A 102 8.41 28.07 -0.03
CA LEU A 102 7.88 27.55 1.23
C LEU A 102 6.41 27.17 1.10
N LYS A 103 5.58 28.10 0.61
CA LYS A 103 4.14 27.85 0.41
C LYS A 103 3.89 26.67 -0.53
N ARG A 104 4.70 26.52 -1.58
CA ARG A 104 4.56 25.41 -2.53
C ARG A 104 4.87 24.06 -1.89
N ILE A 105 5.97 23.94 -1.15
CA ILE A 105 6.33 22.69 -0.48
C ILE A 105 5.32 22.34 0.61
N GLN A 106 4.92 23.34 1.42
CA GLN A 106 3.89 23.17 2.45
C GLN A 106 2.59 22.63 1.86
N ARG A 107 2.08 23.23 0.78
CA ARG A 107 0.88 22.73 0.09
C ARG A 107 1.04 21.30 -0.42
N GLY A 108 2.23 20.93 -0.88
CA GLY A 108 2.54 19.56 -1.28
C GLY A 108 2.38 18.57 -0.11
N TYR A 109 2.94 18.89 1.05
CA TYR A 109 2.78 18.04 2.25
C TYR A 109 1.34 18.04 2.81
N GLU A 110 0.63 19.15 2.77
CA GLU A 110 -0.80 19.19 3.11
C GLU A 110 -1.62 18.29 2.17
N ALA A 111 -1.28 18.29 0.89
CA ALA A 111 -1.88 17.43 -0.11
C ALA A 111 -1.55 15.93 0.11
N VAL A 112 -0.38 15.63 0.67
CA VAL A 112 -0.03 14.28 1.15
C VAL A 112 -0.94 13.89 2.32
N LEU A 113 -1.07 14.73 3.36
CA LEU A 113 -1.91 14.44 4.54
C LEU A 113 -3.36 14.11 4.14
N LEU A 114 -3.94 14.88 3.22
CA LEU A 114 -5.28 14.62 2.69
C LEU A 114 -5.40 13.23 2.03
N ARG A 115 -4.39 12.83 1.26
CA ARG A 115 -4.39 11.51 0.60
C ARG A 115 -4.14 10.36 1.57
N ILE A 116 -3.42 10.61 2.66
CA ILE A 116 -3.27 9.64 3.76
C ILE A 116 -4.63 9.37 4.41
N ASP A 117 -5.47 10.39 4.56
CA ASP A 117 -6.84 10.22 5.09
C ASP A 117 -7.69 9.38 4.13
N ASP A 118 -7.65 9.67 2.82
CA ASP A 118 -8.33 8.86 1.80
C ASP A 118 -7.84 7.40 1.79
N LEU A 119 -6.53 7.19 1.90
CA LEU A 119 -5.93 5.86 2.02
C LEU A 119 -6.43 5.13 3.26
N SER A 120 -6.47 5.80 4.40
CA SER A 120 -6.92 5.24 5.67
C SER A 120 -8.39 4.80 5.61
N LEU A 121 -9.25 5.58 4.94
CA LEU A 121 -10.65 5.23 4.70
C LEU A 121 -10.80 4.03 3.74
N ALA A 122 -9.97 3.96 2.69
CA ALA A 122 -9.96 2.81 1.79
C ALA A 122 -9.44 1.55 2.49
N GLY A 123 -8.43 1.68 3.35
CA GLY A 123 -7.87 0.57 4.11
C GLY A 123 -8.84 0.02 5.17
N ALA A 124 -9.62 0.88 5.84
CA ALA A 124 -10.70 0.45 6.72
C ALA A 124 -11.73 -0.43 5.98
N ARG A 125 -12.20 0.02 4.81
CA ARG A 125 -13.13 -0.75 3.96
C ARG A 125 -12.53 -2.09 3.49
N THR A 126 -11.26 -2.08 3.11
CA THR A 126 -10.55 -3.30 2.71
C THR A 126 -10.46 -4.29 3.87
N ARG A 127 -10.16 -3.80 5.07
CA ARG A 127 -10.11 -4.63 6.28
C ARG A 127 -11.47 -5.25 6.60
N ASP A 128 -12.54 -4.49 6.52
CA ASP A 128 -13.89 -5.00 6.78
C ASP A 128 -14.26 -6.09 5.75
N SER A 129 -13.87 -5.91 4.49
CA SER A 129 -14.08 -6.90 3.44
C SER A 129 -13.24 -8.18 3.65
N LEU A 130 -11.98 -8.05 4.10
CA LEU A 130 -11.15 -9.19 4.48
C LEU A 130 -11.75 -9.97 5.65
N ARG A 131 -12.25 -9.29 6.68
CA ARG A 131 -12.92 -9.93 7.82
C ARG A 131 -14.18 -10.66 7.41
N ALA A 132 -15.04 -10.02 6.62
CA ALA A 132 -16.25 -10.65 6.10
C ALA A 132 -15.94 -11.90 5.27
N PHE A 133 -14.83 -11.88 4.51
CA PHE A 133 -14.39 -13.04 3.76
C PHE A 133 -13.85 -14.16 4.67
N ASP A 134 -13.02 -13.85 5.67
CA ASP A 134 -12.54 -14.81 6.67
C ASP A 134 -13.70 -15.46 7.46
N ASP A 135 -14.70 -14.67 7.85
CA ASP A 135 -15.90 -15.15 8.52
C ASP A 135 -16.69 -16.12 7.62
N SER A 136 -16.78 -15.80 6.31
CA SER A 136 -17.45 -16.65 5.32
C SER A 136 -16.72 -17.99 5.13
N ILE A 137 -15.38 -17.97 5.08
CA ILE A 137 -14.55 -19.18 5.04
C ILE A 137 -14.74 -20.00 6.31
N THR A 138 -14.71 -19.36 7.48
CA THR A 138 -14.93 -20.02 8.78
C THR A 138 -16.29 -20.69 8.84
N HIS A 139 -17.34 -20.01 8.37
CA HIS A 139 -18.70 -20.56 8.31
C HIS A 139 -18.81 -21.74 7.33
N TYR A 140 -18.15 -21.68 6.18
CA TYR A 140 -18.09 -22.78 5.22
C TYR A 140 -17.45 -24.04 5.83
N LEU A 141 -16.30 -23.87 6.50
CA LEU A 141 -15.57 -24.97 7.15
C LEU A 141 -16.36 -25.56 8.34
N ALA A 142 -17.06 -24.71 9.11
CA ALA A 142 -17.84 -25.13 10.27
C ALA A 142 -19.08 -25.96 9.89
N ASN A 143 -19.78 -25.60 8.81
CA ASN A 143 -21.04 -26.25 8.40
C ASN A 143 -20.88 -27.47 7.51
N ALA A 144 -19.67 -28.02 7.38
CA ALA A 144 -19.46 -29.31 6.74
C ALA A 144 -20.09 -30.44 7.59
N PRO A 145 -21.13 -31.17 7.10
CA PRO A 145 -21.75 -32.26 7.86
C PRO A 145 -20.73 -33.32 8.30
N ILE A 146 -20.92 -33.93 9.48
CA ILE A 146 -20.00 -34.94 10.04
C ILE A 146 -19.74 -36.11 9.07
N ILE A 147 -20.76 -36.57 8.33
CA ILE A 147 -20.62 -37.59 7.29
C ILE A 147 -19.71 -37.09 6.16
N ASN A 148 -19.88 -35.84 5.70
CA ASN A 148 -18.99 -35.24 4.72
C ASN A 148 -17.57 -35.03 5.25
N ARG A 149 -17.32 -34.87 6.55
CA ARG A 149 -15.95 -34.80 7.11
C ARG A 149 -15.20 -36.13 7.02
N LEU A 150 -15.91 -37.26 7.14
CA LEU A 150 -15.35 -38.59 6.91
C LEU A 150 -15.21 -38.90 5.41
N THR A 151 -16.20 -38.51 4.58
CA THR A 151 -16.14 -38.67 3.11
C THR A 151 -15.07 -37.75 2.49
N ARG A 152 -15.02 -36.46 2.81
CA ARG A 152 -13.85 -35.83 3.46
C ARG A 152 -12.45 -36.29 3.10
N CYS A 153 -11.94 -37.08 4.03
CA CYS A 153 -10.61 -37.68 4.03
C CYS A 153 -10.48 -38.84 3.03
N LEU A 154 -11.58 -39.30 2.44
CA LEU A 154 -11.65 -40.41 1.48
C LEU A 154 -11.85 -39.91 0.04
N ASP A 155 -12.37 -38.69 -0.14
CA ASP A 155 -12.59 -38.00 -1.40
C ASP A 155 -11.50 -36.93 -1.58
N LEU A 156 -10.55 -37.24 -2.47
CA LEU A 156 -9.37 -36.41 -2.73
C LEU A 156 -9.73 -35.00 -3.21
N ASP A 157 -10.86 -34.83 -3.92
CA ASP A 157 -11.26 -33.54 -4.45
C ASP A 157 -11.83 -32.65 -3.34
N CYS A 158 -12.63 -33.23 -2.44
CA CYS A 158 -13.12 -32.49 -1.28
C CYS A 158 -11.99 -32.11 -0.30
N TYR A 159 -11.00 -32.99 -0.07
CA TYR A 159 -9.81 -32.70 0.74
C TYR A 159 -8.96 -31.56 0.15
N ARG A 160 -8.74 -31.57 -1.17
CA ARG A 160 -8.01 -30.50 -1.89
C ARG A 160 -8.72 -29.16 -1.76
N ASN A 161 -10.04 -29.13 -1.84
CA ASN A 161 -10.84 -27.91 -1.77
C ASN A 161 -10.81 -27.28 -0.36
N ASP A 162 -10.97 -28.07 0.70
CA ASP A 162 -10.86 -27.58 2.09
C ASP A 162 -9.45 -27.07 2.40
N THR A 163 -8.42 -27.79 1.94
CA THR A 163 -7.02 -27.35 2.07
C THR A 163 -6.77 -26.03 1.31
N GLY A 164 -7.44 -25.83 0.16
CA GLY A 164 -7.43 -24.57 -0.59
C GLY A 164 -8.08 -23.42 0.19
N ALA A 165 -9.21 -23.65 0.84
CA ALA A 165 -9.88 -22.66 1.69
C ALA A 165 -9.07 -22.29 2.95
N ASP A 166 -8.41 -23.26 3.58
CA ASP A 166 -7.51 -23.02 4.72
C ASP A 166 -6.22 -22.29 4.29
N TYR A 167 -5.67 -22.63 3.12
CA TYR A 167 -4.55 -21.90 2.54
C TYR A 167 -4.91 -20.44 2.28
N LEU A 168 -6.07 -20.21 1.66
CA LEU A 168 -6.65 -18.88 1.44
C LEU A 168 -6.73 -18.07 2.73
N ARG A 169 -7.31 -18.68 3.77
CA ARG A 169 -7.41 -18.07 5.09
C ARG A 169 -6.05 -17.68 5.67
N ASN A 170 -5.06 -18.57 5.58
CA ASN A 170 -3.71 -18.30 6.05
C ASN A 170 -3.08 -17.12 5.31
N VAL A 171 -3.21 -17.04 3.98
CA VAL A 171 -2.68 -15.92 3.19
C VAL A 171 -3.39 -14.62 3.55
N ILE A 172 -4.72 -14.65 3.69
CA ILE A 172 -5.54 -13.48 4.06
C ILE A 172 -5.20 -12.97 5.46
N SER A 173 -4.92 -13.87 6.41
CA SER A 173 -4.56 -13.51 7.79
C SER A 173 -3.27 -12.68 7.88
N GLN A 174 -2.41 -12.77 6.87
CA GLN A 174 -1.17 -11.98 6.78
C GLN A 174 -1.37 -10.59 6.16
N ILE A 175 -2.56 -10.32 5.63
CA ILE A 175 -2.90 -9.03 5.01
C ILE A 175 -3.40 -8.08 6.09
N GLN A 176 -2.71 -6.95 6.26
CA GLN A 176 -3.13 -5.89 7.17
C GLN A 176 -3.23 -4.56 6.42
N PRO A 177 -4.41 -4.22 5.86
CA PRO A 177 -4.60 -2.93 5.23
C PRO A 177 -4.43 -1.81 6.26
N PHE A 178 -3.81 -0.73 5.82
CA PHE A 178 -3.58 0.45 6.66
C PHE A 178 -4.85 1.27 6.83
N ASP A 179 -5.40 1.27 8.05
CA ASP A 179 -6.51 2.14 8.44
C ASP A 179 -6.01 3.28 9.33
N ARG A 180 -6.93 4.15 9.78
CA ARG A 180 -6.63 5.32 10.63
C ARG A 180 -5.89 4.97 11.93
N ASP A 181 -6.15 3.80 12.50
CA ASP A 181 -5.61 3.35 13.79
C ASP A 181 -4.29 2.56 13.60
N SER A 182 -3.85 2.37 12.35
CA SER A 182 -2.55 1.76 12.05
C SER A 182 -1.42 2.65 12.56
N GLU A 183 -0.51 2.09 13.36
CA GLU A 183 0.69 2.77 13.85
C GLU A 183 1.51 3.40 12.70
N PHE A 184 1.53 2.75 11.53
CA PHE A 184 2.19 3.27 10.34
C PHE A 184 1.55 4.55 9.80
N ILE A 185 0.21 4.61 9.76
CA ILE A 185 -0.53 5.80 9.32
C ILE A 185 -0.33 6.94 10.30
N VAL A 186 -0.48 6.67 11.60
CA VAL A 186 -0.27 7.67 12.66
C VAL A 186 1.15 8.23 12.59
N SER A 187 2.14 7.35 12.47
CA SER A 187 3.55 7.72 12.38
C SER A 187 3.86 8.52 11.11
N MET A 188 3.30 8.13 9.96
CA MET A 188 3.47 8.88 8.70
C MET A 188 2.83 10.27 8.77
N LYS A 189 1.61 10.39 9.32
CA LYS A 189 0.96 11.71 9.52
C LYS A 189 1.76 12.60 10.46
N SER A 190 2.30 12.04 11.55
CA SER A 190 3.16 12.79 12.47
C SER A 190 4.42 13.29 11.76
N ALA A 191 5.12 12.40 11.04
CA ALA A 191 6.34 12.75 10.33
C ALA A 191 6.11 13.85 9.26
N VAL A 192 5.04 13.75 8.48
CA VAL A 192 4.67 14.80 7.51
C VAL A 192 4.34 16.11 8.21
N SER A 193 3.61 16.07 9.33
CA SER A 193 3.29 17.28 10.11
C SER A 193 4.55 17.94 10.68
N ASP A 194 5.52 17.15 11.13
CA ASP A 194 6.79 17.66 11.64
C ASP A 194 7.70 18.19 10.52
N ALA A 195 7.65 17.59 9.33
CA ALA A 195 8.28 18.12 8.12
C ALA A 195 7.72 19.50 7.76
N ILE A 196 6.39 19.69 7.81
CA ILE A 196 5.75 21.00 7.59
C ILE A 196 6.25 22.04 8.61
N LYS A 197 6.27 21.69 9.91
CA LYS A 197 6.71 22.62 10.97
C LYS A 197 8.17 23.03 10.84
N SER A 198 9.04 22.11 10.40
CA SER A 198 10.48 22.36 10.25
C SER A 198 10.86 23.01 8.92
N LEU A 199 9.95 23.06 7.95
CA LEU A 199 10.19 23.51 6.58
C LEU A 199 10.91 24.87 6.48
N PRO A 200 10.54 25.93 7.23
CA PRO A 200 11.24 27.22 7.15
C PRO A 200 12.74 27.10 7.49
N VAL A 201 13.06 26.36 8.55
CA VAL A 201 14.44 26.13 8.99
C VAL A 201 15.19 25.26 7.99
N THR A 202 14.57 24.18 7.53
CA THR A 202 15.15 23.24 6.56
C THR A 202 15.50 23.95 5.27
N LEU A 203 14.61 24.79 4.73
CA LEU A 203 14.85 25.47 3.46
C LEU A 203 15.96 26.52 3.54
N VAL A 204 16.04 27.26 4.65
CA VAL A 204 17.14 28.21 4.90
C VAL A 204 18.47 27.46 4.95
N LYS A 205 18.53 26.35 5.70
CA LYS A 205 19.75 25.52 5.79
C LYS A 205 20.16 24.97 4.43
N MET A 206 19.24 24.38 3.67
CA MET A 206 19.51 23.82 2.34
C MET A 206 20.09 24.85 1.37
N ARG A 207 19.66 26.12 1.47
CA ARG A 207 20.10 27.19 0.58
C ARG A 207 21.43 27.81 0.98
N ALA A 208 21.76 27.78 2.26
CA ALA A 208 23.05 28.24 2.78
C ALA A 208 24.20 27.26 2.49
N LEU A 209 23.88 26.05 2.01
CA LEU A 209 24.86 25.04 1.63
C LEU A 209 25.74 25.50 0.46
N GLU A 210 26.99 25.04 0.46
CA GLU A 210 27.89 25.21 -0.67
C GLU A 210 27.35 24.50 -1.93
N VAL A 211 27.91 24.82 -3.11
CA VAL A 211 27.45 24.23 -4.38
C VAL A 211 27.54 22.69 -4.37
N VAL A 212 28.61 22.14 -3.80
CA VAL A 212 28.84 20.68 -3.72
C VAL A 212 27.77 20.01 -2.86
N ASP A 213 27.50 20.56 -1.68
CA ASP A 213 26.48 20.04 -0.76
C ASP A 213 25.06 20.16 -1.34
N ARG A 214 24.75 21.25 -2.06
CA ARG A 214 23.46 21.39 -2.76
C ARG A 214 23.28 20.36 -3.87
N THR A 215 24.37 19.98 -4.53
CA THR A 215 24.34 18.92 -5.55
C THR A 215 24.00 17.58 -4.90
N SER A 216 24.63 17.25 -3.77
CA SER A 216 24.30 16.06 -2.99
C SER A 216 22.82 16.03 -2.59
N VAL A 217 22.27 17.15 -2.11
CA VAL A 217 20.85 17.22 -1.74
C VAL A 217 19.93 17.08 -2.96
N SER A 218 20.32 17.63 -4.11
CA SER A 218 19.60 17.44 -5.38
C SER A 218 19.56 15.96 -5.79
N ASP A 219 20.66 15.25 -5.60
CA ASP A 219 20.77 13.82 -5.91
C ASP A 219 19.90 12.99 -4.98
N ASP A 220 19.89 13.29 -3.68
CA ASP A 220 18.99 12.65 -2.70
C ASP A 220 17.51 12.85 -3.05
N ILE A 221 17.12 14.07 -3.44
CA ILE A 221 15.76 14.35 -3.92
C ILE A 221 15.47 13.56 -5.20
N GLY A 222 16.42 13.50 -6.13
CA GLY A 222 16.28 12.75 -7.39
C GLY A 222 16.11 11.24 -7.17
N PHE A 223 16.92 10.66 -6.29
CA PHE A 223 16.82 9.26 -5.88
C PHE A 223 15.46 8.97 -5.24
N THR A 224 15.07 9.80 -4.28
CA THR A 224 13.81 9.70 -3.56
C THR A 224 12.61 9.75 -4.51
N ARG A 225 12.57 10.76 -5.39
CA ARG A 225 11.55 10.91 -6.43
C ARG A 225 11.44 9.66 -7.31
N SER A 226 12.58 9.08 -7.69
CA SER A 226 12.63 7.87 -8.53
C SER A 226 12.04 6.67 -7.82
N MET A 227 12.39 6.46 -6.54
CA MET A 227 11.83 5.38 -5.71
C MET A 227 10.31 5.49 -5.58
N VAL A 228 9.80 6.69 -5.25
CA VAL A 228 8.36 6.92 -5.09
C VAL A 228 7.62 6.73 -6.42
N THR A 229 8.20 7.18 -7.55
CA THR A 229 7.63 6.96 -8.89
C THR A 229 7.50 5.46 -9.22
N ILE A 230 8.49 4.65 -8.81
CA ILE A 230 8.41 3.20 -8.96
C ILE A 230 7.25 2.63 -8.14
N TRP A 231 7.03 3.10 -6.91
CA TRP A 231 5.90 2.65 -6.09
C TRP A 231 4.55 3.02 -6.71
N VAL A 232 4.39 4.25 -7.22
CA VAL A 232 3.19 4.65 -8.01
C VAL A 232 2.91 3.64 -9.12
N GLY A 233 3.92 3.32 -9.94
CA GLY A 233 3.77 2.38 -11.05
C GLY A 233 3.47 0.95 -10.60
N LYS A 234 3.98 0.53 -9.43
CA LYS A 234 3.65 -0.78 -8.86
C LYS A 234 2.22 -0.82 -8.37
N ASP A 235 1.77 0.14 -7.58
CA ASP A 235 0.40 0.14 -7.04
C ASP A 235 -0.67 0.31 -8.14
N LYS A 236 -0.40 1.11 -9.18
CA LYS A 236 -1.29 1.15 -10.36
C LYS A 236 -1.38 -0.20 -11.09
N ARG A 237 -0.27 -0.94 -11.20
CA ARG A 237 -0.27 -2.29 -11.76
C ARG A 237 -1.09 -3.26 -10.90
N ARG A 238 -0.97 -3.16 -9.57
CA ARG A 238 -1.77 -3.96 -8.62
C ARG A 238 -3.26 -3.71 -8.81
N ALA A 239 -3.68 -2.45 -8.86
CA ALA A 239 -5.06 -2.07 -9.13
C ALA A 239 -5.58 -2.66 -10.45
N ASN A 240 -4.80 -2.54 -11.53
CA ASN A 240 -5.17 -3.09 -12.83
C ASN A 240 -5.27 -4.62 -12.84
N MET A 241 -4.42 -5.32 -12.09
CA MET A 241 -4.49 -6.78 -11.97
C MET A 241 -5.79 -7.21 -11.27
N VAL A 242 -6.14 -6.57 -10.15
CA VAL A 242 -7.39 -6.83 -9.43
C VAL A 242 -8.59 -6.60 -10.35
N LYS A 243 -8.61 -5.48 -11.06
CA LYS A 243 -9.67 -5.13 -12.01
C LYS A 243 -9.80 -6.13 -13.16
N THR A 244 -8.68 -6.57 -13.72
CA THR A 244 -8.66 -7.53 -14.83
C THR A 244 -9.21 -8.88 -14.36
N TYR A 245 -8.75 -9.34 -13.21
CA TYR A 245 -9.20 -10.58 -12.62
C TYR A 245 -10.69 -10.55 -12.26
N ASP A 246 -11.19 -9.44 -11.71
CA ASP A 246 -12.62 -9.29 -11.42
C ASP A 246 -13.49 -9.37 -12.68
N LYS A 247 -13.04 -8.77 -13.80
CA LYS A 247 -13.70 -8.92 -15.10
C LYS A 247 -13.72 -10.35 -15.61
N GLU A 248 -12.60 -11.07 -15.49
CA GLU A 248 -12.51 -12.48 -15.90
C GLU A 248 -13.54 -13.36 -15.15
N ILE A 249 -13.72 -13.13 -13.84
CA ILE A 249 -14.76 -13.80 -13.04
C ILE A 249 -16.17 -13.40 -13.50
N HIS A 250 -16.41 -12.12 -13.78
CA HIS A 250 -17.74 -11.62 -14.16
C HIS A 250 -18.19 -12.07 -15.55
N GLU A 251 -17.27 -12.14 -16.50
CA GLU A 251 -17.58 -12.50 -17.88
C GLU A 251 -17.71 -14.01 -18.10
N GLY A 252 -17.40 -14.83 -17.08
CA GLY A 252 -17.50 -16.29 -17.17
C GLY A 252 -16.69 -16.87 -18.34
N ASN A 253 -15.60 -16.18 -18.72
CA ASN A 253 -14.81 -16.54 -19.89
C ASN A 253 -14.01 -17.81 -19.60
N ARG A 254 -14.68 -18.91 -19.94
CA ARG A 254 -14.14 -20.25 -20.19
C ARG A 254 -12.82 -20.16 -20.95
N TYR A 255 -11.76 -20.65 -20.33
CA TYR A 255 -10.74 -21.41 -21.04
C TYR A 255 -10.91 -22.88 -20.66
#